data_AF-A0A640CZF6-F1
#
_entry.id   AF-A0A640CZF6-F1
#
_cell.length_a   1.000
_cell.length_b   1.000
_cell.length_c   1.000
_cell.angle_alpha   90.00
_cell.angle_beta   90.00
_cell.angle_gamma   90.00
#
_symmetry.space_group_name_H-M   'P 1'
#
loop_
_entity.id
_entity.type
_entity.pdbx_description
1 polymer ?
#
loop_
_entity_poly.entity_id
_entity_poly.type
_entity_poly.pdbx_seq_one_letter_code
_entity_poly.pdbx_strand_id
1 'polypeptide(L)'
;MRTILFGNSYGGYLANLCAKIAPWSIDFILDNSSFVNLFGNIFRLIGFGKEIDFTRYHGTYDDTLFKNIFLYLSDKTYWNNNKFSKNYFSNARKIIREPLNKEHLIIQSL
;
A
#
# COMPACT_ATOMS: atom_id res chain seq x y z
N MET A 1 -22.04 11.81 15.61
CA MET A 1 -22.14 10.97 14.40
C MET A 1 -20.99 9.99 14.44
N ARG A 2 -21.20 8.69 14.15
CA ARG A 2 -20.08 7.72 14.09
C ARG A 2 -19.57 7.63 12.65
N THR A 3 -18.26 7.61 12.48
CA THR A 3 -17.58 7.45 11.19
C THR A 3 -17.03 6.03 11.09
N ILE A 4 -17.52 5.28 10.10
CA ILE A 4 -17.07 3.91 9.82
C ILE A 4 -16.45 3.91 8.43
N LEU A 5 -15.24 3.38 8.31
CA LEU A 5 -14.60 3.15 7.02
C LEU A 5 -14.66 1.66 6.69
N PHE A 6 -15.09 1.33 5.48
CA PHE A 6 -15.02 -0.03 4.94
C PHE A 6 -14.07 -0.04 3.74
N GLY A 7 -13.30 -1.11 3.62
CA GLY A 7 -12.43 -1.28 2.47
C GLY A 7 -12.05 -2.74 2.20
N ASN A 8 -12.08 -3.11 0.92
CA ASN A 8 -11.60 -4.40 0.42
C ASN A 8 -10.24 -4.23 -0.26
N SER A 9 -9.30 -5.15 -0.04
CA SER A 9 -7.98 -5.16 -0.67
C SER A 9 -7.26 -3.80 -0.51
N TYR A 10 -6.97 -3.11 -1.60
CA TYR A 10 -6.36 -1.76 -1.57
C TYR A 10 -7.21 -0.74 -0.79
N GLY A 11 -8.54 -0.85 -0.84
CA GLY A 11 -9.43 0.03 -0.08
C GLY A 11 -9.28 -0.16 1.43
N GLY A 12 -9.06 -1.40 1.90
CA GLY A 12 -8.83 -1.68 3.32
C GLY A 12 -7.50 -1.09 3.78
N TYR A 13 -6.46 -1.16 2.94
CA TYR A 13 -5.18 -0.50 3.21
C TYR A 13 -5.34 1.03 3.35
N LEU A 14 -6.10 1.66 2.45
CA LEU A 14 -6.38 3.09 2.53
C LEU A 14 -7.19 3.45 3.78
N ALA A 15 -8.19 2.64 4.16
CA ALA A 15 -8.97 2.86 5.37
C ALA A 15 -8.10 2.83 6.63
N ASN A 16 -7.18 1.85 6.73
CA ASN A 16 -6.19 1.77 7.80
C ASN A 16 -5.25 2.98 7.82
N LEU A 17 -4.79 3.45 6.66
CA LEU A 17 -3.98 4.67 6.58
C LEU A 17 -4.75 5.93 7.01
N CYS A 18 -6.03 6.05 6.65
CA CYS A 18 -6.87 7.14 7.11
C CYS A 18 -6.98 7.16 8.63
N ALA A 19 -7.22 6.00 9.26
CA ALA A 19 -7.28 5.89 10.72
C ALA A 19 -5.93 6.21 11.38
N LYS A 20 -4.82 5.78 10.78
CA LYS A 20 -3.49 6.20 11.24
C LYS A 20 -3.29 7.71 11.11
N ILE A 21 -3.77 8.39 10.07
CA ILE A 21 -3.54 9.83 9.89
C ILE A 21 -4.47 10.67 10.78
N ALA A 22 -5.72 10.25 10.96
CA ALA A 22 -6.74 10.98 11.71
C ALA A 22 -7.54 10.04 12.63
N PRO A 23 -6.92 9.47 13.67
CA PRO A 23 -7.54 8.42 14.48
C PRO A 23 -8.79 8.89 15.23
N TRP A 24 -8.86 10.18 15.55
CA TRP A 24 -9.95 10.80 16.30
C TRP A 24 -11.22 11.01 15.45
N SER A 25 -11.09 10.89 14.13
CA SER A 25 -12.19 11.11 13.18
C SER A 25 -12.86 9.81 12.72
N ILE A 26 -12.32 8.65 13.11
CA ILE A 26 -12.71 7.32 12.61
C ILE A 26 -12.96 6.40 13.80
N ASP A 27 -14.21 5.99 13.99
CA ASP A 27 -14.60 5.13 15.11
C ASP A 27 -14.31 3.64 14.84
N PHE A 28 -14.53 3.19 13.59
CA PHE A 28 -14.38 1.78 13.21
C PHE A 28 -13.83 1.61 11.78
N ILE A 29 -13.06 0.54 11.59
CA ILE A 29 -12.59 0.08 10.28
C ILE A 29 -13.11 -1.34 10.04
N LEU A 30 -13.79 -1.54 8.92
CA LEU A 30 -14.15 -2.85 8.39
C LEU A 30 -13.19 -3.18 7.25
N ASP A 31 -12.12 -3.88 7.58
CA ASP A 31 -11.08 -4.31 6.66
C ASP A 31 -11.39 -5.71 6.11
N ASN A 32 -11.44 -5.84 4.79
CA ASN A 32 -11.48 -7.12 4.11
C ASN A 32 -10.22 -7.32 3.25
N SER A 33 -9.39 -8.30 3.62
CA SER A 33 -8.21 -8.72 2.84
C SER A 33 -7.25 -7.59 2.44
N SER A 34 -7.06 -6.57 3.29
CA SER A 34 -6.02 -5.57 3.03
C SER A 34 -4.61 -6.14 3.17
N PHE A 35 -3.65 -5.27 2.89
CA PHE A 35 -2.24 -5.52 3.11
C PHE A 35 -1.66 -4.43 4.00
N VAL A 36 -0.85 -4.85 4.97
CA VAL A 36 -0.38 -3.99 6.07
C VAL A 36 1.14 -3.84 6.13
N ASN A 37 1.90 -4.56 5.29
CA ASN A 37 3.37 -4.57 5.33
C ASN A 37 3.98 -4.04 4.02
N LEU A 38 4.87 -3.05 4.15
CA LEU A 38 5.49 -2.36 3.03
C LEU A 38 6.48 -3.20 2.20
N PHE A 39 7.16 -4.17 2.81
CA PHE A 39 8.06 -5.10 2.10
C PHE A 39 7.37 -6.37 1.59
N GLY A 40 6.07 -6.50 1.87
CA GLY A 40 5.21 -7.51 1.26
C GLY A 40 4.38 -6.91 0.12
N ASN A 41 3.06 -7.04 0.24
CA ASN A 41 2.08 -6.70 -0.78
C ASN A 41 1.96 -5.22 -1.14
N ILE A 42 2.52 -4.30 -0.34
CA ILE A 42 2.50 -2.86 -0.64
C ILE A 42 3.66 -2.48 -1.56
N PHE A 43 4.75 -3.25 -1.62
CA PHE A 43 5.90 -2.90 -2.46
C PHE A 43 5.54 -2.83 -3.95
N ARG A 44 4.57 -3.66 -4.40
CA ARG A 44 4.00 -3.59 -5.76
C ARG A 44 3.32 -2.25 -6.08
N LEU A 45 2.86 -1.52 -5.06
CA LEU A 45 2.26 -0.18 -5.20
C LEU A 45 3.32 0.92 -5.39
N ILE A 46 4.58 0.61 -5.10
CA ILE A 46 5.71 1.51 -5.31
C ILE A 46 6.33 1.07 -6.64
N GLY A 47 5.99 1.76 -7.73
CA GLY A 47 6.11 1.24 -9.10
C GLY A 47 7.50 0.72 -9.51
N PHE A 48 8.59 1.15 -8.87
CA PHE A 48 9.93 0.61 -9.16
C PHE A 48 10.17 -0.79 -8.60
N GLY A 49 9.30 -1.33 -7.72
CA GLY A 49 9.39 -2.74 -7.32
C GLY A 49 9.25 -3.69 -8.51
N LYS A 50 8.42 -3.32 -9.49
CA LYS A 50 8.22 -4.05 -10.75
C LYS A 50 9.47 -4.05 -11.64
N GLU A 51 10.32 -3.02 -11.52
CA GLU A 51 11.59 -2.95 -12.23
C GLU A 51 12.63 -3.93 -11.66
N ILE A 52 12.47 -4.32 -10.39
CA ILE A 52 13.32 -5.33 -9.72
C ILE A 52 12.84 -6.73 -10.08
N ASP A 53 11.54 -6.99 -9.92
CA ASP A 53 10.92 -8.28 -10.23
C ASP A 53 9.45 -8.11 -10.58
N PHE A 54 9.17 -8.04 -11.89
CA PHE A 54 7.81 -7.85 -12.39
C PHE A 54 6.91 -9.07 -12.14
N THR A 55 7.47 -10.26 -11.90
CA THR A 55 6.70 -11.48 -11.63
C THR A 55 6.26 -11.54 -10.18
N ARG A 56 7.07 -11.02 -9.25
CA ARG A 56 6.74 -10.95 -7.82
C ARG A 56 5.91 -9.73 -7.43
N TYR A 57 6.18 -8.58 -8.04
CA TYR A 57 5.58 -7.29 -7.66
C TYR A 57 4.57 -6.76 -8.69
N HIS A 58 3.93 -7.65 -9.45
CA HIS A 58 2.84 -7.28 -10.37
C HIS A 58 1.64 -6.67 -9.64
N GLY A 59 0.83 -5.89 -10.35
CA GLY A 59 -0.44 -5.39 -9.82
C GLY A 59 -1.52 -6.47 -9.79
N THR A 60 -1.65 -7.20 -10.90
CA THR A 60 -2.47 -8.41 -11.01
C THR A 60 -1.78 -9.41 -11.96
N TYR A 61 -2.18 -10.67 -11.88
CA TYR A 61 -1.70 -11.71 -12.77
C TYR A 61 -2.85 -12.61 -13.19
N ASP A 62 -2.64 -13.32 -14.28
CA ASP A 62 -3.48 -14.46 -14.66
C ASP A 62 -2.58 -15.56 -15.24
N ASP A 63 -2.64 -16.72 -14.61
CA ASP A 63 -1.94 -17.93 -14.98
C ASP A 63 -2.89 -19.07 -15.42
N THR A 64 -4.19 -18.77 -15.51
CA THR A 64 -5.24 -19.74 -15.81
C THR A 64 -5.91 -19.51 -17.17
N LEU A 65 -5.93 -18.27 -17.67
CA LEU A 65 -6.52 -17.90 -18.96
C LEU A 65 -5.87 -18.63 -20.14
N PHE A 66 -4.58 -18.97 -20.04
CA PHE A 66 -3.79 -19.55 -21.12
C PHE A 66 -2.93 -20.70 -20.60
N LYS A 67 -2.98 -21.86 -21.26
CA LYS A 67 -2.30 -23.09 -20.83
C LYS A 67 -0.78 -22.95 -20.64
N ASN A 68 -0.13 -22.09 -21.43
CA ASN A 68 1.33 -21.94 -21.47
C ASN A 68 1.79 -20.47 -21.40
N ILE A 69 0.92 -19.55 -20.97
CA ILE A 69 1.24 -18.12 -20.88
C ILE A 69 0.88 -17.63 -19.50
N PHE A 70 1.85 -17.01 -18.82
CA PHE A 70 1.60 -16.23 -17.62
C PHE A 70 1.49 -14.76 -17.99
N LEU A 71 0.35 -14.15 -17.64
CA LEU A 71 0.14 -12.72 -17.80
C LEU A 71 0.40 -12.01 -16.49
N TYR A 72 1.32 -11.05 -16.52
CA TYR A 72 1.59 -10.15 -15.41
C TYR A 72 1.26 -8.72 -15.85
N LEU A 73 0.35 -8.08 -15.12
CA LEU A 73 -0.15 -6.75 -15.43
C LEU A 73 0.25 -5.79 -14.30
N SER A 74 0.83 -4.66 -14.68
CA SER A 74 1.44 -3.72 -13.74
C SER A 74 1.09 -2.29 -14.08
N ASP A 75 0.67 -1.52 -13.08
CA ASP A 75 0.59 -0.06 -13.14
C ASP A 75 1.99 0.57 -13.05
N LYS A 76 2.16 1.70 -13.71
CA LYS A 76 3.37 2.52 -13.60
C LYS A 76 3.10 3.69 -12.67
N THR A 77 3.93 3.85 -11.64
CA THR A 77 3.84 5.00 -10.73
C THR A 77 4.89 6.04 -11.06
N TYR A 78 4.68 7.28 -10.61
CA TYR A 78 5.67 8.34 -10.75
C TYR A 78 6.85 8.24 -9.78
N TRP A 79 6.77 7.37 -8.75
CA TRP A 79 7.82 7.20 -7.75
C TRP A 79 9.15 6.78 -8.38
N ASN A 80 10.25 7.39 -7.92
CA ASN A 80 11.59 7.05 -8.37
C ASN A 80 12.64 7.23 -7.27
N ASN A 81 13.86 6.75 -7.49
CA ASN A 81 14.97 6.85 -6.53
C ASN A 81 15.86 8.10 -6.74
N ASN A 82 15.47 9.03 -7.63
CA ASN A 82 16.23 10.25 -7.86
C ASN A 82 15.92 11.27 -6.76
N LYS A 83 16.87 11.54 -5.85
CA LYS A 83 16.72 12.50 -4.74
C LYS A 83 16.33 13.92 -5.17
N PHE A 84 16.63 14.31 -6.40
CA PHE A 84 16.30 15.64 -6.95
C PHE A 84 14.93 15.68 -7.63
N SER A 85 14.26 14.54 -7.79
CA SER A 85 12.93 14.45 -8.40
C SER A 85 11.84 14.82 -7.38
N LYS A 86 10.81 15.53 -7.84
CA LYS A 86 9.58 15.76 -7.06
C LYS A 86 8.93 14.45 -6.59
N ASN A 87 9.14 13.36 -7.34
CA ASN A 87 8.61 12.03 -7.06
C ASN A 87 9.64 11.08 -6.40
N TYR A 88 10.67 11.62 -5.76
CA TYR A 88 11.62 10.81 -5.00
C TYR A 88 10.94 9.99 -3.89
N PHE A 89 11.03 8.67 -3.89
CA PHE A 89 10.43 7.84 -2.85
C PHE A 89 11.33 7.77 -1.60
N SER A 90 11.29 8.84 -0.80
CA SER A 90 12.08 8.98 0.42
C SER A 90 11.64 8.05 1.56
N ASN A 91 12.49 7.90 2.57
CA ASN A 91 12.13 7.17 3.79
C ASN A 91 10.89 7.74 4.49
N ALA A 92 10.69 9.05 4.50
CA ALA A 92 9.47 9.65 5.05
C ALA A 92 8.22 9.22 4.27
N ARG A 93 8.30 9.20 2.92
CA ARG A 93 7.22 8.72 2.04
C ARG A 93 6.96 7.22 2.21
N LYS A 94 7.98 6.45 2.56
CA LYS A 94 7.86 5.04 2.94
C LYS A 94 7.15 4.88 4.31
N ILE A 95 7.66 5.52 5.35
CA ILE A 95 7.21 5.36 6.74
C ILE A 95 5.75 5.80 6.93
N ILE A 96 5.33 6.89 6.29
CA ILE A 96 3.94 7.35 6.37
C ILE A 96 2.95 6.31 5.82
N ARG A 97 3.37 5.52 4.83
CA ARG A 97 2.59 4.48 4.13
C ARG A 97 2.56 3.12 4.84
N GLU A 98 3.22 2.98 5.98
CA GLU A 98 3.23 1.75 6.79
C GLU A 98 2.14 1.83 7.87
N PRO A 99 0.98 1.14 7.75
CA PRO A 99 -0.10 1.25 8.72
C PRO A 99 0.33 0.85 10.13
N LEU A 100 1.20 -0.17 10.24
CA LEU A 100 1.65 -0.74 11.50
C LEU A 100 2.94 -0.11 12.04
N ASN A 101 3.26 1.13 11.66
CA ASN A 101 4.42 1.81 12.21
C ASN A 101 4.24 2.04 13.72
N LYS A 102 5.00 1.29 14.53
CA LYS A 102 4.88 1.25 15.99
C LYS A 102 5.03 2.63 16.65
N GLU A 103 6.01 3.43 16.21
CA GLU A 103 6.25 4.77 16.77
C GLU A 103 5.05 5.69 16.53
N HIS A 104 4.51 5.69 15.31
CA HIS A 104 3.33 6.49 14.97
C HIS A 104 2.11 6.06 15.79
N LEU A 105 1.89 4.75 15.92
CA LEU A 105 0.76 4.20 16.68
C LEU A 105 0.86 4.54 18.17
N ILE A 106 2.07 4.51 18.75
CA ILE A 106 2.29 4.94 20.14
C ILE A 106 1.90 6.41 20.31
N ILE A 107 2.36 7.30 19.42
CA ILE A 107 2.02 8.73 19.46
C ILE A 107 0.51 8.97 19.41
N GLN A 108 -0.22 8.13 18.69
CA GLN A 108 -1.68 8.24 18.54
C GLN A 108 -2.47 7.70 19.72
N SER A 109 -1.83 6.88 20.56
CA SER A 109 -2.44 6.28 21.75
C SER A 109 -2.19 7.09 23.03
N LEU A 110 -1.40 8.15 22.94
CA LEU A 110 -1.19 9.15 24.01
C LEU A 110 -2.30 10.19 23.99
#